data_AF-A0A371EKZ5-F1
#
_entry.id   AF-A0A371EKZ5-F1
#
_cell.length_a   1.000
_cell.length_b   1.000
_cell.length_c   1.000
_cell.angle_alpha   90.00
_cell.angle_beta   90.00
_cell.angle_gamma   90.00
#
_symmetry.space_group_name_H-M   'P 1'
#
loop_
_entity.id
_entity.type
_entity.pdbx_description
1 polymer ?
#
loop_
_entity_poly.entity_id
_entity_poly.type
_entity_poly.pdbx_seq_one_letter_code
_entity_poly.pdbx_strand_id
1 'polypeptide(L)'
;MKTLKSTFLVVCLLASFLCPIKAHGGGDGSDEESHSEDLHSRGLILVKIWCLIIMLVSTFAGGVSPYFYRWNETFLLLGTQFAGGVFLGTSLMHFLSDSAETFGDLTTKTYPFSFMLASFGYLLTMFGDCVVVYVTSNSKREAKVVELEGGTTPQDQDHHHVPLDTTNPVLLKTSSVGDTILLILALCFHSVFEGIAVGVSDTKAEAWRNLWTISLHKIFAAIAMGIALLRMLPKRPFVTTVAYSLAFAVSSPIGVGIGIAIDATTEGRTADWMYAISMGIACGVFIYVAINHLITKGFKPQRSARFDTPLFRFVAVLFGVAVIAVVMIWD
;
A
#
# COMPACT_ATOMS: atom_id res chain seq x y z
N MET A 1 18.36 -24.75 -10.05
CA MET A 1 17.31 -25.01 -11.06
C MET A 1 15.87 -24.83 -10.56
N LYS A 2 15.52 -25.17 -9.30
CA LYS A 2 14.15 -24.94 -8.77
C LYS A 2 13.79 -23.46 -8.57
N THR A 3 14.77 -22.60 -8.27
CA THR A 3 14.58 -21.15 -8.07
C THR A 3 14.34 -20.39 -9.38
N LEU A 4 15.00 -20.79 -10.48
CA LEU A 4 14.86 -20.15 -11.79
C LEU A 4 13.44 -20.32 -12.37
N LYS A 5 12.82 -21.49 -12.14
CA LYS A 5 11.43 -21.76 -12.52
C LYS A 5 10.41 -20.94 -11.71
N SER A 6 10.78 -20.50 -10.49
CA SER A 6 9.91 -19.73 -9.59
C SER A 6 9.91 -18.24 -9.94
N THR A 7 11.08 -17.67 -10.24
CA THR A 7 11.18 -16.30 -10.78
C THR A 7 10.48 -16.20 -12.14
N PHE A 8 10.61 -17.23 -12.97
CA PHE A 8 9.88 -17.34 -14.23
C PHE A 8 8.36 -17.36 -14.04
N LEU A 9 7.83 -18.02 -13.01
CA LEU A 9 6.39 -18.07 -12.75
C LEU A 9 5.82 -16.74 -12.22
N VAL A 10 6.59 -16.01 -11.40
CA VAL A 10 6.23 -14.65 -10.96
C VAL A 10 6.32 -13.66 -12.13
N VAL A 11 7.33 -13.80 -13.00
CA VAL A 11 7.45 -13.02 -14.24
C VAL A 11 6.34 -13.38 -15.24
N CYS A 12 5.92 -14.64 -15.33
CA CYS A 12 4.78 -15.05 -16.15
C CYS A 12 3.44 -14.54 -15.59
N LEU A 13 3.28 -14.46 -14.28
CA LEU A 13 2.12 -13.84 -13.64
C LEU A 13 2.09 -12.32 -13.88
N LEU A 14 3.24 -11.65 -13.70
CA LEU A 14 3.41 -10.24 -14.11
C LEU A 14 3.17 -10.04 -15.61
N ALA A 15 3.62 -10.97 -16.46
CA ALA A 15 3.40 -10.93 -17.91
C ALA A 15 1.95 -11.21 -18.31
N SER A 16 1.21 -12.01 -17.53
CA SER A 16 -0.24 -12.20 -17.75
C SER A 16 -1.05 -10.96 -17.39
N PHE A 17 -0.54 -10.09 -16.50
CA PHE A 17 -1.08 -8.75 -16.28
C PHE A 17 -0.65 -7.76 -17.38
N LEU A 18 0.45 -8.02 -18.10
CA LEU A 18 0.93 -7.18 -19.22
C LEU A 18 0.28 -7.49 -20.57
N CYS A 19 -0.69 -8.40 -20.63
CA CYS A 19 -1.39 -8.70 -21.88
C CYS A 19 -2.42 -7.58 -22.15
N PRO A 20 -2.28 -6.80 -23.24
CA PRO A 20 -3.27 -5.79 -23.56
C PRO A 20 -4.60 -6.50 -23.86
N ILE A 21 -5.60 -6.25 -23.03
CA ILE A 21 -6.98 -6.59 -23.37
C ILE A 21 -7.29 -5.75 -24.61
N LYS A 22 -7.40 -6.43 -25.76
CA LYS A 22 -7.81 -5.84 -27.04
C LYS A 22 -9.16 -5.14 -26.82
N ALA A 23 -9.13 -3.84 -26.60
CA ALA A 23 -10.32 -2.99 -26.61
C ALA A 23 -10.83 -2.95 -28.05
N HIS A 24 -11.86 -3.74 -28.35
CA HIS A 24 -12.52 -3.72 -29.64
C HIS A 24 -13.55 -2.58 -29.64
N GLY A 25 -13.09 -1.39 -30.04
CA GLY A 25 -13.98 -0.31 -30.44
C GLY A 25 -14.50 -0.59 -31.85
N GLY A 26 -15.73 -1.07 -31.96
CA GLY A 26 -16.48 -1.14 -33.21
C GLY A 26 -17.60 -0.11 -33.15
N GLY A 27 -17.53 0.91 -34.01
CA GLY A 27 -18.64 1.81 -34.29
C GLY A 27 -19.50 1.28 -35.43
N ASP A 28 -20.80 1.57 -35.38
CA ASP A 28 -21.57 2.03 -36.55
C ASP A 28 -22.94 2.57 -36.14
N GLY A 29 -23.26 3.74 -36.68
CA GLY A 29 -24.54 4.12 -37.31
C GLY A 29 -25.88 3.99 -36.58
N SER A 30 -26.42 5.17 -36.26
CA SER A 30 -27.83 5.63 -36.38
C SER A 30 -28.96 4.95 -35.58
N ASP A 31 -29.69 5.83 -34.89
CA ASP A 31 -31.07 5.72 -34.40
C ASP A 31 -31.30 4.88 -33.13
N GLU A 32 -31.37 5.54 -31.96
CA GLU A 32 -32.21 5.21 -30.78
C GLU A 32 -31.72 5.93 -29.49
N GLU A 33 -32.16 7.18 -29.26
CA GLU A 33 -31.68 8.02 -28.14
C GLU A 33 -32.26 7.67 -26.75
N SER A 34 -33.26 6.77 -26.62
CA SER A 34 -33.83 6.43 -25.31
C SER A 34 -33.49 5.03 -24.78
N HIS A 35 -33.14 4.08 -25.64
CA HIS A 35 -32.72 2.72 -25.25
C HIS A 35 -31.19 2.58 -25.09
N SER A 36 -30.43 3.47 -25.73
CA SER A 36 -28.96 3.45 -25.72
C SER A 36 -28.34 3.97 -24.42
N GLU A 37 -28.96 4.93 -23.73
CA GLU A 37 -28.48 5.46 -22.45
C GLU A 37 -28.53 4.40 -21.32
N ASP A 38 -29.60 3.61 -21.22
CA ASP A 38 -29.74 2.54 -20.21
C ASP A 38 -28.76 1.37 -20.48
N LEU A 39 -28.45 1.08 -21.76
CA LEU A 39 -27.44 0.08 -22.12
C LEU A 39 -26.00 0.56 -21.86
N HIS A 40 -25.71 1.84 -22.13
CA HIS A 40 -24.40 2.43 -21.91
C HIS A 40 -24.06 2.49 -20.40
N SER A 41 -25.01 2.96 -19.58
CA SER A 41 -24.88 3.03 -18.12
C SER A 41 -24.78 1.66 -17.46
N ARG A 42 -25.60 0.67 -17.84
CA ARG A 42 -25.48 -0.72 -17.35
C ARG A 42 -24.15 -1.36 -17.72
N GLY A 43 -23.68 -1.11 -18.94
CA GLY A 43 -22.38 -1.61 -19.40
C GLY A 43 -21.22 -1.02 -18.60
N LEU A 44 -21.29 0.26 -18.24
CA LEU A 44 -20.27 0.93 -17.43
C LEU A 44 -20.23 0.37 -16.01
N ILE A 45 -21.39 0.23 -15.36
CA ILE A 45 -21.49 -0.36 -14.02
C ILE A 45 -20.93 -1.79 -14.01
N LEU A 46 -21.20 -2.58 -15.06
CA LEU A 46 -20.65 -3.93 -15.19
C LEU A 46 -19.12 -3.93 -15.28
N VAL A 47 -18.52 -2.97 -16.00
CA VAL A 47 -17.06 -2.79 -16.02
C VAL A 47 -16.53 -2.41 -14.63
N LYS A 48 -17.17 -1.47 -13.92
CA LYS A 48 -16.80 -1.10 -12.55
C LYS A 48 -16.84 -2.31 -11.60
N ILE A 49 -17.85 -3.18 -11.74
CA ILE A 49 -17.95 -4.45 -10.97
C ILE A 49 -16.82 -5.43 -11.33
N TRP A 50 -16.47 -5.58 -12.60
CA TRP A 50 -15.32 -6.41 -12.99
C TRP A 50 -14.01 -5.88 -12.41
N CYS A 51 -13.79 -4.56 -12.46
CA CYS A 51 -12.62 -3.92 -11.86
C CYS A 51 -12.57 -4.20 -10.34
N LEU A 52 -13.71 -4.10 -9.65
CA LEU A 52 -13.84 -4.45 -8.24
C LEU A 52 -13.40 -5.89 -7.95
N ILE A 53 -13.90 -6.87 -8.73
CA ILE A 53 -13.57 -8.29 -8.55
C ILE A 53 -12.08 -8.53 -8.81
N ILE A 54 -11.53 -7.96 -9.88
CA ILE A 54 -10.12 -8.11 -10.24
C ILE A 54 -9.23 -7.54 -9.12
N MET A 55 -9.54 -6.36 -8.60
CA MET A 55 -8.81 -5.76 -7.48
C MET A 55 -8.90 -6.60 -6.22
N LEU A 56 -10.08 -7.12 -5.87
CA LEU A 56 -10.27 -7.98 -4.70
C LEU A 56 -9.41 -9.24 -4.79
N VAL A 57 -9.52 -9.97 -5.91
CA VAL A 57 -8.83 -11.26 -6.09
C VAL A 57 -7.32 -11.09 -6.14
N SER A 58 -6.82 -10.12 -6.93
CA SER A 58 -5.38 -9.87 -7.07
C SER A 58 -4.75 -9.44 -5.74
N THR A 59 -5.41 -8.55 -5.00
CA THR A 59 -4.93 -8.04 -3.71
C THR A 59 -4.93 -9.12 -2.64
N PHE A 60 -6.00 -9.91 -2.57
CA PHE A 60 -6.11 -11.02 -1.62
C PHE A 60 -5.06 -12.09 -1.90
N ALA A 61 -4.90 -12.49 -3.17
CA ALA A 61 -3.89 -13.47 -3.57
C ALA A 61 -2.47 -13.00 -3.21
N GLY A 62 -2.14 -11.73 -3.48
CA GLY A 62 -0.86 -11.13 -3.11
C GLY A 62 -0.65 -11.09 -1.60
N GLY A 63 -1.65 -10.67 -0.81
CA GLY A 63 -1.57 -10.57 0.64
C GLY A 63 -1.41 -11.93 1.35
N VAL A 64 -2.12 -12.97 0.87
CA VAL A 64 -2.06 -14.33 1.45
C VAL A 64 -0.84 -15.12 0.94
N SER A 65 -0.21 -14.70 -0.16
CA SER A 65 0.94 -15.39 -0.75
C SER A 65 2.08 -15.77 0.21
N PRO A 66 2.41 -15.02 1.29
CA PRO A 66 3.45 -15.42 2.24
C PRO A 66 3.06 -16.63 3.10
N TYR A 67 1.77 -16.97 3.21
CA TYR A 67 1.33 -18.20 3.86
C TYR A 67 1.73 -19.43 3.02
N PHE A 68 1.40 -19.40 1.73
CA PHE A 68 1.64 -20.51 0.82
C PHE A 68 3.09 -20.61 0.33
N TYR A 69 3.80 -19.48 0.25
CA TYR A 69 5.16 -19.43 -0.28
C TYR A 69 6.18 -19.04 0.79
N ARG A 70 7.26 -19.81 0.90
CA ARG A 70 8.42 -19.44 1.73
C ARG A 70 9.33 -18.51 0.94
N TRP A 71 9.16 -17.21 1.17
CA TRP A 71 10.03 -16.20 0.58
C TRP A 71 11.44 -16.29 1.17
N ASN A 72 12.45 -16.25 0.31
CA ASN A 72 13.86 -16.22 0.74
C ASN A 72 14.18 -14.85 1.35
N GLU A 73 15.08 -14.81 2.34
CA GLU A 73 15.53 -13.57 2.99
C GLU A 73 16.08 -12.54 2.01
N THR A 74 16.78 -12.98 0.95
CA THR A 74 17.26 -12.07 -0.11
C THR A 74 16.11 -11.41 -0.87
N PHE A 75 15.05 -12.18 -1.17
CA PHE A 75 13.86 -11.63 -1.83
C PHE A 75 13.11 -10.67 -0.90
N LEU A 76 13.01 -11.01 0.39
CA LEU A 76 12.40 -10.14 1.39
C LEU A 76 13.17 -8.81 1.53
N LEU A 77 14.50 -8.89 1.59
CA LEU A 77 15.38 -7.72 1.69
C LEU A 77 15.26 -6.81 0.46
N LEU A 78 15.59 -7.33 -0.72
CA LEU A 78 15.61 -6.53 -1.95
C LEU A 78 14.20 -6.16 -2.41
N GLY A 79 13.22 -7.05 -2.22
CA GLY A 79 11.81 -6.81 -2.52
C GLY A 79 11.21 -5.71 -1.66
N THR A 80 11.59 -5.61 -0.37
CA THR A 80 11.16 -4.47 0.47
C THR A 80 11.72 -3.14 -0.06
N GLN A 81 13.01 -3.12 -0.42
CA GLN A 81 13.67 -1.90 -0.94
C GLN A 81 13.07 -1.48 -2.29
N PHE A 82 12.87 -2.46 -3.18
CA PHE A 82 12.18 -2.26 -4.44
C PHE A 82 10.76 -1.72 -4.24
N ALA A 83 9.96 -2.32 -3.34
CA ALA A 83 8.63 -1.83 -3.02
C ALA A 83 8.65 -0.41 -2.45
N GLY A 84 9.67 -0.06 -1.65
CA GLY A 84 9.90 1.32 -1.20
C GLY A 84 10.12 2.29 -2.35
N GLY A 85 10.90 1.89 -3.36
CA GLY A 85 11.08 2.66 -4.60
C GLY A 85 9.78 2.81 -5.41
N VAL A 86 9.02 1.73 -5.57
CA VAL A 86 7.70 1.76 -6.23
C VAL A 86 6.77 2.74 -5.51
N PHE A 87 6.63 2.63 -4.18
CA PHE A 87 5.75 3.50 -3.40
C PHE A 87 6.15 4.97 -3.51
N LEU A 88 7.46 5.25 -3.44
CA LEU A 88 7.97 6.61 -3.61
C LEU A 88 7.67 7.15 -5.00
N GLY A 89 7.90 6.34 -6.05
CA GLY A 89 7.57 6.69 -7.43
C GLY A 89 6.08 6.98 -7.62
N THR A 90 5.22 6.08 -7.17
CA THR A 90 3.76 6.23 -7.30
C THR A 90 3.27 7.47 -6.55
N SER A 91 3.79 7.75 -5.36
CA SER A 91 3.38 8.94 -4.61
C SER A 91 3.66 10.23 -5.37
N LEU A 92 4.84 10.32 -6.01
CA LEU A 92 5.30 11.54 -6.67
C LEU A 92 4.79 11.70 -8.10
N MET A 93 4.67 10.60 -8.85
CA MET A 93 4.37 10.62 -10.29
C MET A 93 2.92 10.31 -10.63
N HIS A 94 2.15 9.80 -9.67
CA HIS A 94 0.73 9.49 -9.85
C HIS A 94 -0.10 10.28 -8.83
N PHE A 95 0.13 10.12 -7.52
CA PHE A 95 -0.78 10.77 -6.56
C PHE A 95 -0.64 12.28 -6.50
N LEU A 96 0.61 12.76 -6.54
CA LEU A 96 0.88 14.18 -6.49
C LEU A 96 0.48 14.88 -7.80
N SER A 97 0.71 14.23 -8.95
CA SER A 97 0.33 14.77 -10.27
C SER A 97 -1.18 14.86 -10.39
N ASP A 98 -1.92 13.80 -10.11
CA ASP A 98 -3.38 13.76 -10.29
C ASP A 98 -4.07 14.76 -9.37
N SER A 99 -3.60 14.84 -8.11
CA SER A 99 -4.09 15.85 -7.18
C SER A 99 -3.83 17.27 -7.74
N ALA A 100 -2.64 17.53 -8.29
CA ALA A 100 -2.28 18.85 -8.79
C ALA A 100 -3.05 19.24 -10.04
N GLU A 101 -3.25 18.30 -10.97
CA GLU A 101 -4.07 18.48 -12.16
C GLU A 101 -5.52 18.76 -11.78
N THR A 102 -6.13 17.93 -10.93
CA THR A 102 -7.51 18.09 -10.49
C THR A 102 -7.71 19.44 -9.77
N PHE A 103 -6.78 19.88 -8.92
CA PHE A 103 -6.87 21.23 -8.33
C PHE A 103 -6.72 22.35 -9.35
N GLY A 104 -5.93 22.15 -10.40
CA GLY A 104 -5.80 23.09 -11.52
C GLY A 104 -7.14 23.35 -12.22
N ASP A 105 -7.96 22.30 -12.37
CA ASP A 105 -9.29 22.41 -12.96
C ASP A 105 -10.33 22.99 -11.98
N LEU A 106 -10.17 22.73 -10.68
CA LEU A 106 -11.12 23.16 -9.66
C LEU A 106 -10.98 24.62 -9.24
N THR A 107 -9.77 25.18 -9.24
CA THR A 107 -9.52 26.53 -8.72
C THR A 107 -8.49 27.30 -9.53
N THR A 108 -8.75 28.60 -9.73
CA THR A 108 -7.82 29.52 -10.41
C THR A 108 -6.73 30.06 -9.48
N LYS A 109 -6.74 29.66 -8.19
CA LYS A 109 -5.74 30.09 -7.22
C LYS A 109 -4.43 29.35 -7.46
N THR A 110 -3.35 30.08 -7.67
CA THR A 110 -1.98 29.55 -7.88
C THR A 110 -1.31 29.02 -6.60
N TYR A 111 -2.09 28.56 -5.62
CA TYR A 111 -1.57 28.02 -4.38
C TYR A 111 -1.33 26.50 -4.52
N PRO A 112 -0.19 25.96 -4.06
CA PRO A 112 0.16 24.55 -4.27
C PRO A 112 -0.57 23.61 -3.30
N PHE A 113 -1.90 23.50 -3.43
CA PHE A 113 -2.76 22.71 -2.54
C PHE A 113 -2.32 21.26 -2.39
N SER A 114 -1.97 20.58 -3.49
CA SER A 114 -1.51 19.19 -3.47
C SER A 114 -0.24 19.00 -2.65
N PHE A 115 0.73 19.92 -2.78
CA PHE A 115 1.98 19.86 -2.02
C PHE A 115 1.78 20.17 -0.53
N MET A 116 0.88 21.12 -0.21
CA MET A 116 0.47 21.39 1.17
C MET A 116 -0.17 20.14 1.78
N LEU A 117 -1.10 19.50 1.07
CA LEU A 117 -1.78 18.30 1.54
C LEU A 117 -0.86 17.09 1.64
N ALA A 118 0.09 16.93 0.72
CA ALA A 118 1.14 15.93 0.84
C ALA A 118 2.03 16.17 2.06
N SER A 119 2.41 17.43 2.33
CA SER A 119 3.15 17.78 3.54
C SER A 119 2.34 17.44 4.81
N PHE A 120 1.04 17.74 4.79
CA PHE A 120 0.12 17.40 5.87
C PHE A 120 0.01 15.88 6.08
N GLY A 121 -0.19 15.11 5.01
CA GLY A 121 -0.29 13.64 5.09
C GLY A 121 0.98 12.97 5.62
N TYR A 122 2.15 13.50 5.25
CA TYR A 122 3.44 13.04 5.79
C TYR A 122 3.53 13.29 7.30
N LEU A 123 3.21 14.51 7.75
CA LEU A 123 3.23 14.88 9.17
C LEU A 123 2.18 14.12 9.98
N LEU A 124 1.00 13.87 9.41
CA LEU A 124 -0.05 13.06 10.03
C LEU A 124 0.43 11.63 10.31
N THR A 125 1.12 11.02 9.34
CA THR A 125 1.65 9.66 9.49
C THR A 125 2.80 9.63 10.50
N MET A 126 3.68 10.64 10.47
CA MET A 126 4.74 10.81 11.46
C MET A 126 4.17 10.95 12.88
N PHE A 127 3.11 11.74 13.04
CA PHE A 127 2.41 11.87 14.32
C PHE A 127 1.84 10.52 14.77
N GLY A 128 1.27 9.73 13.85
CA GLY A 128 0.85 8.35 14.12
C GLY A 128 1.99 7.49 14.66
N ASP A 129 3.18 7.55 14.05
CA ASP A 129 4.37 6.83 14.53
C ASP A 129 4.78 7.28 15.94
N CYS A 130 4.76 8.59 16.21
CA CYS A 130 5.03 9.15 17.54
C CYS A 130 4.03 8.63 18.60
N VAL A 131 2.73 8.61 18.27
CA VAL A 131 1.68 8.09 19.17
C VAL A 131 1.90 6.61 19.45
N VAL A 132 2.20 5.81 18.42
CA VAL A 132 2.48 4.38 18.56
C VAL A 132 3.69 4.15 19.48
N VAL A 133 4.77 4.90 19.29
CA VAL A 133 5.95 4.83 20.15
C VAL A 133 5.61 5.22 21.60
N TYR A 134 4.87 6.30 21.79
CA TYR A 134 4.47 6.78 23.13
C TYR A 134 3.61 5.74 23.87
N VAL A 135 2.54 5.24 23.25
CA VAL A 135 1.64 4.25 23.85
C VAL A 135 2.38 2.95 24.18
N THR A 136 3.22 2.48 23.25
CA THR A 136 4.01 1.27 23.45
C THR A 136 5.07 1.45 24.54
N SER A 137 5.63 2.65 24.70
CA SER A 137 6.58 2.97 25.77
C SER A 137 5.89 3.10 27.12
N ASN A 138 4.66 3.63 27.18
CA ASN A 138 3.92 3.80 28.42
C ASN A 138 3.42 2.47 28.99
N SER A 139 2.88 1.60 28.14
CA SER A 139 2.48 0.24 28.53
C SER A 139 3.65 -0.58 29.10
N LYS A 140 4.89 -0.31 28.64
CA LYS A 140 6.12 -0.91 29.20
C LYS A 140 6.50 -0.36 30.57
N ARG A 141 6.29 0.94 30.82
CA ARG A 141 6.52 1.53 32.15
C ARG A 141 5.60 0.88 33.17
N GLU A 142 4.32 0.70 32.84
CA GLU A 142 3.36 0.04 33.71
C GLU A 142 3.72 -1.43 33.95
N ALA A 143 4.04 -2.20 32.91
CA ALA A 143 4.45 -3.61 33.07
C ALA A 143 5.72 -3.77 33.94
N LYS A 144 6.71 -2.88 33.78
CA LYS A 144 7.95 -2.90 34.57
C LYS A 144 7.70 -2.52 36.03
N VAL A 145 6.79 -1.58 36.31
CA VAL A 145 6.43 -1.20 37.69
C VAL A 145 5.70 -2.35 38.39
N VAL A 146 4.79 -3.04 37.69
CA VAL A 146 4.07 -4.21 38.24
C VAL A 146 5.02 -5.39 38.55
N GLU A 147 6.03 -5.63 37.71
CA GLU A 147 7.06 -6.66 37.98
C GLU A 147 7.91 -6.32 39.21
N LEU A 148 8.20 -5.03 39.43
CA LEU A 148 8.97 -4.55 40.58
C LEU A 148 8.15 -4.53 41.88
N GLU A 149 6.84 -4.22 41.83
CA GLU A 149 5.95 -4.20 43.00
C GLU A 149 5.42 -5.59 43.40
N GLY A 150 5.38 -6.55 42.48
CA GLY A 150 4.97 -7.94 42.76
C GLY A 150 6.05 -8.82 43.41
N GLY A 151 7.27 -8.31 43.55
CA GLY A 151 8.41 -9.03 44.12
C GLY A 151 8.66 -8.72 45.60
N THR A 152 7.98 -9.41 46.52
CA THR A 152 8.33 -9.39 47.94
C THR A 152 9.50 -10.35 48.23
N THR A 153 10.59 -9.79 48.75
CA THR A 153 11.96 -10.28 49.12
C THR A 153 12.06 -11.44 50.15
N PRO A 154 13.24 -12.03 50.53
CA PRO A 154 14.64 -11.57 50.35
C PRO A 154 15.75 -12.63 50.01
N GLN A 155 16.94 -12.12 49.67
CA GLN A 155 18.29 -12.56 50.12
C GLN A 155 19.35 -12.87 49.04
N ASP A 156 20.48 -12.19 49.24
CA ASP A 156 21.88 -12.48 48.91
C ASP A 156 22.61 -11.91 47.68
N GLN A 157 23.86 -11.58 47.98
CA GLN A 157 24.89 -10.77 47.32
C GLN A 157 25.21 -11.13 45.86
N ASP A 158 25.43 -10.12 45.01
CA ASP A 158 26.78 -9.81 44.51
C ASP A 158 26.80 -8.57 43.60
N HIS A 159 27.76 -7.68 43.85
CA HIS A 159 28.04 -6.50 43.03
C HIS A 159 28.85 -6.91 41.80
N HIS A 160 28.18 -7.18 40.68
CA HIS A 160 28.83 -7.20 39.36
C HIS A 160 28.29 -6.09 38.47
N HIS A 161 29.17 -5.14 38.11
CA HIS A 161 28.95 -4.17 37.04
C HIS A 161 28.60 -4.91 35.73
N VAL A 162 27.35 -4.83 35.31
CA VAL A 162 26.91 -5.30 33.98
C VAL A 162 26.94 -4.09 33.03
N PRO A 163 27.64 -4.17 31.88
CA PRO A 163 27.57 -3.14 30.87
C PRO A 163 26.13 -3.03 30.35
N LEU A 164 25.62 -1.81 30.36
CA LEU A 164 24.30 -1.42 29.86
C LEU A 164 24.28 -1.55 28.33
N ASP A 165 24.11 -2.78 27.81
CA ASP A 165 23.89 -3.00 26.38
C ASP A 165 22.94 -4.18 26.09
N THR A 166 21.91 -4.34 26.94
CA THR A 166 20.77 -5.22 26.65
C THR A 166 19.65 -4.42 26.02
N THR A 167 19.82 -4.10 24.73
CA THR A 167 18.71 -3.74 23.84
C THR A 167 17.75 -4.94 23.78
N ASN A 168 16.75 -4.96 24.67
CA ASN A 168 15.85 -6.10 24.85
C ASN A 168 15.20 -6.52 23.51
N PRO A 169 15.24 -7.81 23.11
CA PRO A 169 14.64 -8.27 21.85
C PRO A 169 13.12 -8.04 21.81
N VAL A 170 12.47 -7.90 22.97
CA VAL A 170 11.07 -7.50 23.11
C VAL A 170 10.85 -6.04 22.69
N LEU A 171 11.81 -5.13 22.94
CA LEU A 171 11.76 -3.70 22.60
C LEU A 171 11.66 -3.49 21.09
N LEU A 172 12.51 -4.17 20.31
CA LEU A 172 12.50 -4.15 18.84
C LEU A 172 11.25 -4.83 18.26
N LYS A 173 10.69 -5.82 18.97
CA LYS A 173 9.54 -6.59 18.52
C LYS A 173 8.22 -5.84 18.69
N THR A 174 8.07 -4.99 19.71
CA THR A 174 6.83 -4.22 19.93
C THR A 174 6.74 -2.97 19.05
N SER A 175 7.85 -2.24 18.84
CA SER A 175 7.88 -1.13 17.88
C SER A 175 7.57 -1.64 16.46
N SER A 176 8.12 -2.80 16.10
CA SER A 176 7.82 -3.48 14.84
C SER A 176 6.35 -3.81 14.63
N VAL A 177 5.56 -4.08 15.69
CA VAL A 177 4.13 -4.39 15.55
C VAL A 177 3.34 -3.12 15.27
N GLY A 178 3.62 -2.05 16.00
CA GLY A 178 3.00 -0.74 15.77
C GLY A 178 3.30 -0.18 14.37
N ASP A 179 4.57 -0.25 13.95
CA ASP A 179 5.00 0.12 12.59
C ASP A 179 4.23 -0.67 11.51
N THR A 180 4.03 -1.97 11.77
CA THR A 180 3.28 -2.85 10.86
C THR A 180 1.80 -2.48 10.83
N ILE A 181 1.17 -2.20 11.98
CA ILE A 181 -0.24 -1.78 12.01
C ILE A 181 -0.45 -0.47 11.27
N LEU A 182 0.42 0.52 11.47
CA LEU A 182 0.37 1.79 10.73
C LEU A 182 0.53 1.57 9.22
N LEU A 183 1.45 0.69 8.82
CA LEU A 183 1.60 0.30 7.42
C LEU A 183 0.31 -0.32 6.86
N ILE A 184 -0.30 -1.27 7.57
CA ILE A 184 -1.54 -1.93 7.15
C ILE A 184 -2.67 -0.89 7.02
N LEU A 185 -2.83 -0.01 8.01
CA LEU A 185 -3.86 1.04 7.98
C LEU A 185 -3.65 2.02 6.83
N ALA A 186 -2.41 2.46 6.60
CA ALA A 186 -2.06 3.34 5.48
C ALA A 186 -2.39 2.67 4.13
N LEU A 187 -2.02 1.39 3.97
CA LEU A 187 -2.33 0.61 2.77
C LEU A 187 -3.85 0.45 2.56
N CYS A 188 -4.61 0.14 3.62
CA CYS A 188 -6.06 0.01 3.54
C CYS A 188 -6.73 1.33 3.17
N PHE A 189 -6.38 2.43 3.85
CA PHE A 189 -6.98 3.74 3.62
C PHE A 189 -6.74 4.23 2.20
N HIS A 190 -5.51 4.10 1.72
CA HIS A 190 -5.19 4.46 0.34
C HIS A 190 -5.92 3.60 -0.69
N SER A 191 -6.00 2.28 -0.45
CA SER A 191 -6.69 1.37 -1.35
C SER A 191 -8.20 1.66 -1.46
N VAL A 192 -8.82 2.30 -0.45
CA VAL A 192 -10.18 2.86 -0.58
C VAL A 192 -10.22 3.97 -1.63
N PHE A 193 -9.27 4.92 -1.61
CA PHE A 193 -9.25 6.02 -2.59
C PHE A 193 -8.98 5.55 -4.02
N GLU A 194 -8.07 4.58 -4.20
CA GLU A 194 -7.88 3.93 -5.50
C GLU A 194 -9.19 3.31 -6.01
N GLY A 195 -9.95 2.66 -5.12
CA GLY A 195 -11.26 2.11 -5.46
C GLY A 195 -12.25 3.20 -5.87
N ILE A 196 -12.29 4.33 -5.15
CA ILE A 196 -13.15 5.47 -5.48
C ILE A 196 -12.85 5.98 -6.89
N ALA A 197 -11.58 6.12 -7.27
CA ALA A 197 -11.16 6.58 -8.60
C ALA A 197 -11.74 5.72 -9.74
N VAL A 198 -11.77 4.40 -9.57
CA VAL A 198 -12.42 3.48 -10.52
C VAL A 198 -13.95 3.59 -10.45
N GLY A 199 -14.50 3.78 -9.25
CA GLY A 199 -15.94 3.89 -9.03
C GLY A 199 -16.56 5.15 -9.65
N VAL A 200 -15.81 6.27 -9.70
CA VAL A 200 -16.27 7.55 -10.28
C VAL A 200 -15.92 7.71 -11.77
N SER A 201 -15.35 6.69 -12.42
CA SER A 201 -14.97 6.81 -13.85
C SER A 201 -16.22 6.98 -14.74
N ASP A 202 -16.20 7.99 -15.62
CA ASP A 202 -17.34 8.34 -16.48
C ASP A 202 -17.48 7.40 -17.68
N THR A 203 -16.37 6.83 -18.14
CA THR A 203 -16.34 5.94 -19.30
C THR A 203 -15.74 4.56 -19.00
N LYS A 204 -16.11 3.57 -19.82
CA LYS A 204 -15.55 2.21 -19.72
C LYS A 204 -14.04 2.22 -19.93
N ALA A 205 -13.57 3.07 -20.83
CA ALA A 205 -12.15 3.21 -21.15
C ALA A 205 -11.38 3.77 -19.95
N GLU A 206 -11.89 4.81 -19.29
CA GLU A 206 -11.29 5.36 -18.07
C GLU A 206 -11.28 4.36 -16.93
N ALA A 207 -12.37 3.62 -16.72
CA ALA A 207 -12.41 2.58 -15.68
C ALA A 207 -11.32 1.51 -15.90
N TRP A 208 -11.11 1.07 -17.15
CA TRP A 208 -10.04 0.13 -17.50
C TRP A 208 -8.65 0.73 -17.38
N ARG A 209 -8.46 2.00 -17.78
CA ARG A 209 -7.20 2.72 -17.61
C ARG A 209 -6.85 2.85 -16.13
N ASN A 210 -7.79 3.32 -15.31
CA ASN A 210 -7.61 3.45 -13.86
C ASN A 210 -7.29 2.08 -13.23
N LEU A 211 -8.00 1.01 -13.60
CA LEU A 211 -7.68 -0.33 -13.13
C LEU A 211 -6.25 -0.76 -13.52
N TRP A 212 -5.83 -0.48 -14.75
CA TRP A 212 -4.50 -0.79 -15.24
C TRP A 212 -3.43 -0.09 -14.40
N THR A 213 -3.52 1.24 -14.29
CA THR A 213 -2.58 2.07 -13.51
C THR A 213 -2.53 1.62 -12.05
N ILE A 214 -3.68 1.39 -11.42
CA ILE A 214 -3.76 0.92 -10.03
C ILE A 214 -3.12 -0.47 -9.89
N SER A 215 -3.41 -1.40 -10.79
CA SER A 215 -2.89 -2.77 -10.70
C SER A 215 -1.36 -2.84 -10.73
N LEU A 216 -0.72 -1.89 -11.41
CA LEU A 216 0.74 -1.84 -11.57
C LEU A 216 1.46 -1.63 -10.24
N HIS A 217 0.93 -0.82 -9.33
CA HIS A 217 1.51 -0.66 -7.99
C HIS A 217 0.79 -1.45 -6.90
N LYS A 218 -0.44 -1.91 -7.14
CA LYS A 218 -1.20 -2.73 -6.17
C LYS A 218 -0.58 -4.09 -5.91
N ILE A 219 0.04 -4.71 -6.92
CA ILE A 219 0.77 -5.97 -6.72
C ILE A 219 1.95 -5.79 -5.76
N PHE A 220 2.66 -4.67 -5.86
CA PHE A 220 3.77 -4.34 -4.97
C PHE A 220 3.30 -3.93 -3.58
N ALA A 221 2.15 -3.27 -3.47
CA ALA A 221 1.47 -3.00 -2.20
C ALA A 221 1.07 -4.30 -1.49
N ALA A 222 0.52 -5.28 -2.23
CA ALA A 222 0.19 -6.59 -1.69
C ALA A 222 1.43 -7.39 -1.27
N ILE A 223 2.54 -7.26 -2.00
CA ILE A 223 3.83 -7.84 -1.58
C ILE A 223 4.33 -7.17 -0.29
N ALA A 224 4.33 -5.83 -0.22
CA ALA A 224 4.74 -5.08 0.97
C ALA A 224 3.89 -5.47 2.19
N MET A 225 2.57 -5.59 2.02
CA MET A 225 1.63 -6.12 3.00
C MET A 225 2.03 -7.52 3.46
N GLY A 226 2.34 -8.41 2.51
CA GLY A 226 2.78 -9.76 2.80
C GLY A 226 4.08 -9.82 3.62
N ILE A 227 5.06 -8.96 3.31
CA ILE A 227 6.29 -8.82 4.09
C ILE A 227 5.97 -8.31 5.50
N ALA A 228 5.08 -7.32 5.63
CA ALA A 228 4.67 -6.76 6.91
C ALA A 228 4.02 -7.84 7.81
N LEU A 229 3.13 -8.67 7.25
CA LEU A 229 2.53 -9.79 7.95
C LEU A 229 3.56 -10.83 8.41
N LEU A 230 4.57 -11.12 7.58
CA LEU A 230 5.65 -12.04 7.99
C LEU A 230 6.47 -11.51 9.17
N ARG A 231 6.64 -10.18 9.30
CA ARG A 231 7.34 -9.57 10.43
C ARG A 231 6.52 -9.62 11.71
N MET A 232 5.23 -9.29 11.62
CA MET A 232 4.32 -9.27 12.77
C MET A 232 3.92 -10.69 13.24
N LEU A 233 3.72 -11.61 12.29
CA LEU A 233 3.19 -12.96 12.52
C LEU A 233 4.16 -14.04 12.00
N PRO A 234 5.35 -14.21 12.60
CA PRO A 234 6.36 -15.15 12.10
C PRO A 234 5.89 -16.61 12.12
N LYS A 235 4.95 -16.97 13.01
CA LYS A 235 4.33 -18.30 13.07
C LYS A 235 3.26 -18.55 11.99
N ARG A 236 2.90 -17.51 11.23
CA ARG A 236 1.91 -17.55 10.13
C ARG A 236 0.60 -18.27 10.49
N PRO A 237 -0.08 -17.92 11.61
CA PRO A 237 -1.39 -18.49 11.89
C PRO A 237 -2.34 -18.18 10.72
N PHE A 238 -2.94 -19.22 10.16
CA PHE A 238 -3.74 -19.14 8.94
C PHE A 238 -4.85 -18.10 9.06
N VAL A 239 -5.66 -18.19 10.12
CA VAL A 239 -6.81 -17.31 10.34
C VAL A 239 -6.42 -15.84 10.39
N THR A 240 -5.39 -15.48 11.17
CA THR A 240 -4.95 -14.10 11.29
C THR A 240 -4.34 -13.57 9.99
N THR A 241 -3.57 -14.40 9.28
CA THR A 241 -2.98 -14.03 7.99
C THR A 241 -4.06 -13.76 6.94
N VAL A 242 -5.07 -14.62 6.86
CA VAL A 242 -6.24 -14.44 6.00
C VAL A 242 -7.04 -13.20 6.42
N ALA A 243 -7.26 -12.97 7.71
CA ALA A 243 -8.03 -11.84 8.20
C ALA A 243 -7.40 -10.48 7.81
N TYR A 244 -6.09 -10.29 8.04
CA TYR A 244 -5.42 -9.06 7.64
C TYR A 244 -5.32 -8.90 6.11
N SER A 245 -5.09 -10.00 5.39
CA SER A 245 -5.06 -9.96 3.92
C SER A 245 -6.43 -9.61 3.34
N LEU A 246 -7.50 -10.10 3.94
CA LEU A 246 -8.88 -9.79 3.55
C LEU A 246 -9.24 -8.34 3.90
N ALA A 247 -8.84 -7.85 5.08
CA ALA A 247 -9.04 -6.45 5.44
C ALA A 247 -8.40 -5.50 4.42
N PHE A 248 -7.19 -5.81 3.97
CA PHE A 248 -6.54 -5.06 2.88
C PHE A 248 -7.27 -5.26 1.55
N ALA A 249 -7.62 -6.49 1.17
CA ALA A 249 -8.25 -6.76 -0.13
C ALA A 249 -9.66 -6.17 -0.29
N VAL A 250 -10.45 -6.08 0.79
CA VAL A 250 -11.82 -5.53 0.78
C VAL A 250 -11.83 -4.00 0.72
N SER A 251 -10.74 -3.33 1.08
CA SER A 251 -10.66 -1.87 1.06
C SER A 251 -10.91 -1.26 -0.34
N SER A 252 -10.40 -1.86 -1.42
CA SER A 252 -10.64 -1.34 -2.78
C SER A 252 -12.07 -1.54 -3.25
N PRO A 253 -12.70 -2.72 -3.07
CA PRO A 253 -14.13 -2.89 -3.31
C PRO A 253 -15.02 -1.93 -2.54
N ILE A 254 -14.70 -1.64 -1.27
CA ILE A 254 -15.39 -0.60 -0.51
C ILE A 254 -15.25 0.75 -1.24
N GLY A 255 -14.04 1.10 -1.65
CA GLY A 255 -13.77 2.29 -2.43
C GLY A 255 -14.59 2.38 -3.72
N VAL A 256 -14.61 1.31 -4.54
CA VAL A 256 -15.38 1.27 -5.79
C VAL A 256 -16.87 1.46 -5.52
N GLY A 257 -17.40 0.79 -4.50
CA GLY A 257 -18.81 0.94 -4.11
C GLY A 257 -19.14 2.38 -3.69
N ILE A 258 -18.25 3.02 -2.90
CA ILE A 258 -18.39 4.42 -2.53
C ILE A 258 -18.32 5.31 -3.78
N GLY A 259 -17.37 5.07 -4.68
CA GLY A 259 -17.23 5.85 -5.92
C GLY A 259 -18.48 5.76 -6.80
N ILE A 260 -19.06 4.57 -6.97
CA ILE A 260 -20.34 4.40 -7.69
C ILE A 260 -21.47 5.17 -7.01
N ALA A 261 -21.52 5.18 -5.67
CA ALA A 261 -22.53 5.93 -4.94
C ALA A 261 -22.35 7.45 -5.08
N ILE A 262 -21.11 7.94 -5.05
CA ILE A 262 -20.77 9.36 -5.27
C ILE A 262 -21.17 9.79 -6.68
N ASP A 263 -20.76 9.02 -7.69
CA ASP A 263 -21.11 9.18 -9.10
C ASP A 263 -22.63 9.29 -9.30
N ALA A 264 -23.41 8.50 -8.56
CA ALA A 264 -24.87 8.51 -8.64
C ALA A 264 -25.57 9.67 -7.89
N THR A 265 -24.89 10.38 -6.98
CA THR A 265 -25.54 11.31 -6.03
C THR A 265 -24.95 12.71 -5.98
N THR A 266 -23.77 12.93 -6.57
CA THR A 266 -22.97 14.14 -6.37
C THR A 266 -22.75 14.87 -7.69
N GLU A 267 -22.82 16.21 -7.68
CA GLU A 267 -22.32 17.00 -8.83
C GLU A 267 -20.82 16.77 -8.97
N GLY A 268 -20.33 16.44 -10.18
CA GLY A 268 -18.94 16.02 -10.43
C GLY A 268 -17.89 16.89 -9.73
N ARG A 269 -18.12 18.20 -9.67
CA ARG A 269 -17.24 19.16 -8.99
C ARG A 269 -16.96 18.84 -7.52
N THR A 270 -17.94 18.35 -6.75
CA THR A 270 -17.71 17.99 -5.33
C THR A 270 -16.93 16.69 -5.22
N ALA A 271 -17.17 15.73 -6.12
CA ALA A 271 -16.40 14.49 -6.20
C ALA A 271 -14.93 14.78 -6.51
N ASP A 272 -14.66 15.70 -7.43
CA ASP A 272 -13.31 16.16 -7.80
C ASP A 272 -12.58 16.79 -6.60
N TRP A 273 -13.24 17.65 -5.81
CA TRP A 273 -12.64 18.22 -4.59
C TRP A 273 -12.27 17.13 -3.60
N MET A 274 -13.14 16.16 -3.38
CA MET A 274 -12.86 15.03 -2.48
C MET A 274 -11.70 14.20 -2.99
N TYR A 275 -11.66 13.90 -4.29
CA TYR A 275 -10.60 13.15 -4.94
C TYR A 275 -9.25 13.88 -4.82
N ALA A 276 -9.19 15.16 -5.20
CA ALA A 276 -7.97 15.97 -5.17
C ALA A 276 -7.40 16.10 -3.74
N ILE A 277 -8.27 16.30 -2.74
CA ILE A 277 -7.87 16.39 -1.33
C ILE A 277 -7.32 15.05 -0.84
N SER A 278 -8.07 13.97 -1.08
CA SER A 278 -7.68 12.62 -0.64
C SER A 278 -6.38 12.15 -1.28
N MET A 279 -6.18 12.37 -2.58
CA MET A 279 -4.95 12.01 -3.28
C MET A 279 -3.75 12.82 -2.77
N GLY A 280 -3.94 14.11 -2.50
CA GLY A 280 -2.90 14.95 -1.90
C GLY A 280 -2.46 14.43 -0.52
N ILE A 281 -3.41 14.09 0.36
CA ILE A 281 -3.10 13.52 1.69
C ILE A 281 -2.45 12.14 1.55
N ALA A 282 -2.99 11.28 0.68
CA ALA A 282 -2.48 9.93 0.45
C ALA A 282 -1.03 9.93 -0.07
N CYS A 283 -0.68 10.89 -0.94
CA CYS A 283 0.70 11.13 -1.38
C CYS A 283 1.65 11.29 -0.18
N GLY A 284 1.31 12.17 0.76
CA GLY A 284 2.10 12.38 1.97
C GLY A 284 2.28 11.13 2.83
N VAL A 285 1.18 10.41 3.04
CA VAL A 285 1.17 9.14 3.79
C VAL A 285 2.09 8.11 3.14
N PHE A 286 2.04 7.98 1.81
CA PHE A 286 2.83 7.00 1.08
C PHE A 286 4.32 7.37 1.00
N ILE A 287 4.65 8.65 0.89
CA ILE A 287 6.05 9.12 1.00
C ILE A 287 6.61 8.70 2.36
N TYR A 288 5.87 8.93 3.45
CA TYR A 288 6.31 8.54 4.79
C TYR A 288 6.50 7.03 4.89
N VAL A 289 5.51 6.24 4.44
CA VAL A 289 5.59 4.77 4.45
C VAL A 289 6.78 4.25 3.62
N ALA A 290 6.99 4.80 2.43
CA ALA A 290 8.07 4.42 1.54
C ALA A 290 9.45 4.62 2.20
N ILE A 291 9.70 5.83 2.70
CA ILE A 291 11.01 6.19 3.27
C ILE A 291 11.19 5.53 4.64
N ASN A 292 10.21 5.64 5.53
CA ASN A 292 10.38 5.30 6.93
C ASN A 292 10.10 3.82 7.20
N HIS A 293 9.08 3.21 6.58
CA HIS A 293 8.68 1.84 6.92
C HIS A 293 9.32 0.80 5.98
N LEU A 294 9.50 1.14 4.70
CA LEU A 294 10.07 0.22 3.71
C LEU A 294 11.58 0.40 3.55
N ILE A 295 12.06 1.60 3.24
CA ILE A 295 13.48 1.84 2.94
C ILE A 295 14.34 1.75 4.21
N THR A 296 13.99 2.49 5.27
CA THR A 296 14.80 2.57 6.50
C THR A 296 14.53 1.44 7.50
N LYS A 297 13.27 1.24 7.93
CA LYS A 297 12.86 0.15 8.84
C LYS A 297 12.63 -1.21 8.14
N GLY A 298 13.03 -1.35 6.88
CA GLY A 298 12.77 -2.52 6.03
C GLY A 298 13.25 -3.88 6.57
N PHE A 299 13.04 -4.95 5.79
CA PHE A 299 13.31 -6.31 6.24
C PHE A 299 14.80 -6.49 6.57
N LYS A 300 15.09 -7.03 7.76
CA LYS A 300 16.47 -7.34 8.20
C LYS A 300 16.66 -8.85 8.21
N PRO A 301 17.59 -9.40 7.40
CA PRO A 301 17.84 -10.84 7.35
C PRO A 301 18.46 -11.34 8.68
N GLN A 302 18.19 -12.58 9.06
CA GLN A 302 18.73 -13.17 10.31
C GLN A 302 20.20 -13.57 10.16
N ARG A 303 20.65 -13.83 8.93
CA ARG A 303 22.06 -14.09 8.61
C ARG A 303 22.54 -13.06 7.59
N SER A 304 23.83 -12.73 7.63
CA SER A 304 24.43 -11.85 6.63
C SER A 304 24.23 -12.44 5.23
N ALA A 305 23.35 -11.82 4.46
CA ALA A 305 23.12 -12.18 3.08
C ALA A 305 24.20 -11.52 2.21
N ARG A 306 24.69 -12.21 1.17
CA ARG A 306 25.67 -11.66 0.22
C ARG A 306 25.21 -10.32 -0.40
N PHE A 307 23.89 -10.13 -0.51
CA PHE A 307 23.27 -8.95 -1.10
C PHE A 307 22.89 -7.88 -0.08
N ASP A 308 23.22 -8.05 1.20
CA ASP A 308 22.94 -7.05 2.23
C ASP A 308 24.00 -5.94 2.27
N THR A 309 24.10 -5.20 1.16
CA THR A 309 24.99 -4.05 1.05
C THR A 309 24.18 -2.79 0.70
N PRO A 310 24.64 -1.59 1.11
CA PRO A 310 23.97 -0.34 0.76
C PRO A 310 23.75 -0.16 -0.75
N LEU A 311 24.69 -0.62 -1.58
CA LEU A 311 24.60 -0.51 -3.04
C LEU A 311 23.44 -1.34 -3.61
N PHE A 312 23.31 -2.62 -3.19
CA PHE A 312 22.20 -3.46 -3.68
C PHE A 312 20.83 -2.93 -3.21
N ARG A 313 20.76 -2.39 -2.00
CA ARG A 313 19.54 -1.72 -1.50
C ARG A 313 19.20 -0.49 -2.34
N PHE A 314 20.18 0.37 -2.60
CA PHE A 314 20.00 1.55 -3.46
C PHE A 314 19.55 1.16 -4.88
N VAL A 315 20.20 0.19 -5.51
CA VAL A 315 19.83 -0.28 -6.86
C VAL A 315 18.41 -0.85 -6.87
N ALA A 316 17.99 -1.55 -5.82
CA ALA A 316 16.62 -2.05 -5.70
C ALA A 316 15.60 -0.90 -5.61
N VAL A 317 15.86 0.12 -4.78
CA VAL A 317 15.00 1.32 -4.69
C VAL A 317 14.95 2.05 -6.04
N LEU A 318 16.11 2.30 -6.66
CA LEU A 318 16.20 2.96 -7.96
C LEU A 318 15.42 2.21 -9.03
N PHE A 319 15.52 0.88 -9.04
CA PHE A 319 14.78 0.05 -9.97
C PHE A 319 13.26 0.16 -9.74
N GLY A 320 12.81 0.22 -8.49
CA GLY A 320 11.39 0.46 -8.17
C GLY A 320 10.88 1.79 -8.69
N VAL A 321 11.63 2.87 -8.48
CA VAL A 321 11.29 4.20 -9.00
C VAL A 321 11.29 4.20 -10.54
N ALA A 322 12.29 3.58 -11.17
CA ALA A 322 12.40 3.52 -12.62
C ALA A 322 11.24 2.74 -13.27
N VAL A 323 10.80 1.63 -12.65
CA VAL A 323 9.63 0.87 -13.13
C VAL A 323 8.39 1.76 -13.12
N ILE A 324 8.14 2.49 -12.03
CA ILE A 324 6.99 3.40 -11.97
C ILE A 324 7.13 4.55 -12.96
N ALA A 325 8.31 5.16 -13.07
CA ALA A 325 8.54 6.24 -14.03
C ALA A 325 8.25 5.82 -15.48
N VAL A 326 8.63 4.60 -15.85
CA VAL A 326 8.34 4.04 -17.18
C VAL A 326 6.86 3.75 -17.33
N VAL A 327 6.24 3.14 -16.32
CA VAL A 327 4.81 2.81 -16.33
C VAL A 327 3.93 4.06 -16.48
N MET A 328 4.26 5.15 -15.79
CA MET A 328 3.49 6.40 -15.80
C MET A 328 3.61 7.19 -17.12
N ILE A 329 4.40 6.72 -18.08
CA ILE A 329 4.38 7.29 -19.45
C ILE A 329 3.08 6.91 -20.19
N TRP A 330 2.45 5.80 -19.79
CA TRP A 330 1.22 5.28 -20.40
C TRP A 330 -0.02 5.47 -19.51
N ASP A 331 0.10 6.28 -18.46
CA ASP A 331 -1.03 6.79 -17.69
C ASP A 331 -1.66 7.98 -18.44
#